data_AF-T1AF82-F1
#
_entry.id   AF-T1AF82-F1
#
_cell.length_a   1.000
_cell.length_b   1.000
_cell.length_c   1.000
_cell.angle_alpha   90.00
_cell.angle_beta   90.00
_cell.angle_gamma   90.00
#
_symmetry.space_group_name_H-M   'P 1'
#
loop_
_entity.id
_entity.type
_entity.pdbx_description
1 polymer ?
#
loop_
_entity_poly.entity_id
_entity_poly.type
_entity_poly.pdbx_seq_one_letter_code
_entity_poly.pdbx_strand_id
1 'polypeptide(L)' 'EPVKFEERWTGGYIFENEWQSFRTRRNRELELRTAEHRYERPGRYTVAVKVIDIFGNDTMTLLPVSIG' A
#
# COMPACT_ATOMS: atom_id res chain seq x y z
N GLU A 1 -6.46 34.85 11.92
CA GLU A 1 -6.04 33.60 12.60
C GLU A 1 -5.68 32.58 11.53
N PRO A 2 -4.56 31.84 11.64
CA PRO A 2 -4.22 30.83 10.65
C PRO A 2 -5.16 29.65 10.79
N VAL A 3 -5.75 29.22 9.67
CA VAL A 3 -6.62 28.05 9.59
C VAL A 3 -5.81 26.83 10.05
N LYS A 4 -6.22 26.20 11.15
CA LYS A 4 -5.65 24.91 11.57
C LYS A 4 -6.04 23.85 10.55
N PHE A 5 -5.04 23.19 9.98
CA PHE A 5 -5.28 22.04 9.12
C PHE A 5 -5.88 20.91 9.96
N GLU A 6 -7.10 20.47 9.63
CA GLU A 6 -7.73 19.28 10.21
C GLU A 6 -7.64 18.14 9.20
N GLU A 7 -7.01 17.04 9.60
CA GLU A 7 -6.96 15.84 8.79
C GLU A 7 -8.34 15.17 8.81
N ARG A 8 -9.06 15.29 7.70
CA ARG A 8 -10.42 14.80 7.54
C ARG A 8 -10.41 13.66 6.54
N TRP A 9 -10.92 12.51 6.96
CA TRP A 9 -11.13 11.36 6.07
C TRP A 9 -12.21 11.75 5.04
N THR A 10 -11.80 12.19 3.85
CA THR A 10 -12.72 12.62 2.78
C THR A 10 -13.32 11.44 2.01
N GLY A 11 -12.80 10.22 2.24
CA GLY A 11 -13.19 9.01 1.51
C GLY A 11 -12.78 9.02 0.03
N GLY A 12 -12.06 10.05 -0.43
CA GLY A 12 -11.71 10.25 -1.85
C GLY A 12 -10.38 9.64 -2.29
N TYR A 13 -9.45 9.40 -1.36
CA TYR A 13 -8.20 8.69 -1.62
C TYR A 13 -8.03 7.61 -0.55
N ILE A 14 -8.39 6.38 -0.92
CA ILE A 14 -8.55 5.25 0.01
C ILE A 14 -7.26 4.41 0.08
N PHE A 15 -6.32 4.67 -0.84
CA PHE A 15 -5.06 3.93 -0.94
C PHE A 15 -3.92 4.84 -1.39
N GLU A 16 -2.82 4.78 -0.67
CA GLU A 16 -1.52 5.27 -1.11
C GLU A 16 -0.72 4.06 -1.61
N ASN A 17 -0.10 4.18 -2.79
CA ASN A 17 0.76 3.12 -3.30
C ASN A 17 2.11 3.21 -2.60
N GLU A 18 2.31 2.36 -1.60
CA GLU A 18 3.53 2.35 -0.77
C GLU A 18 4.72 1.70 -1.47
N TRP A 19 4.48 0.65 -2.24
CA TRP A 19 5.55 -0.15 -2.85
C TRP A 19 5.07 -0.88 -4.10
N GLN A 20 5.98 -1.03 -5.06
CA GLN A 20 5.77 -1.78 -6.28
C GLN A 20 7.10 -2.36 -6.77
N SER A 21 7.09 -3.64 -7.15
CA SER A 21 8.25 -4.29 -7.75
C SER A 21 7.86 -5.06 -9.01
N PHE A 22 8.81 -5.16 -9.93
CA PHE A 22 8.65 -5.86 -11.20
C PHE A 22 9.87 -6.71 -11.49
N ARG A 23 9.65 -7.95 -11.95
CA ARG A 23 10.69 -8.71 -12.64
C ARG A 23 10.73 -8.32 -14.11
N THR A 24 11.91 -8.35 -14.70
CA THR A 24 12.12 -8.06 -16.13
C THR A 24 12.57 -9.31 -16.87
N ARG A 25 12.70 -9.23 -18.21
CA ARG A 25 13.27 -10.32 -19.00
C ARG A 25 14.75 -10.57 -18.64
N ARG A 26 15.47 -9.52 -18.23
CA ARG A 26 16.90 -9.59 -17.87
C ARG A 26 17.10 -10.02 -16.42
N ASN A 27 16.22 -9.60 -15.51
CA ASN A 27 16.22 -10.01 -14.11
C ASN A 27 14.89 -10.69 -13.77
N ARG A 28 14.92 -12.01 -13.58
CA ARG A 28 13.72 -12.82 -13.32
C ARG A 28 13.29 -12.84 -11.86
N GLU A 29 14.09 -12.30 -10.96
CA GLU A 29 13.75 -12.18 -9.55
C GLU A 29 12.68 -11.11 -9.36
N LEU A 30 11.71 -11.39 -8.51
CA LEU A 30 10.71 -10.45 -8.05
C LEU A 30 10.99 -10.20 -6.57
N GLU A 31 11.22 -8.95 -6.19
CA GLU A 31 11.34 -8.57 -4.79
C GLU A 31 9.96 -8.76 -4.14
N LEU A 32 9.90 -9.53 -3.05
CA LEU A 32 8.66 -9.81 -2.31
C LEU A 32 8.63 -9.15 -0.92
N ARG A 33 9.70 -8.41 -0.58
CA ARG A 33 9.84 -7.72 0.69
C ARG A 33 9.88 -6.22 0.42
N THR A 34 9.01 -5.48 1.08
CA THR A 34 8.98 -4.03 0.98
C THR A 34 9.99 -3.42 1.93
N ALA A 35 10.23 -2.11 1.79
CA ALA A 35 10.77 -1.33 2.90
C ALA A 35 9.81 -1.35 4.10
N GLU A 36 10.33 -1.08 5.29
CA GLU A 36 9.50 -0.92 6.49
C GLU A 36 8.63 0.33 6.36
N HIS A 37 7.34 0.20 6.66
CA HIS A 37 6.40 1.32 6.73
C HIS A 37 6.00 1.57 8.18
N ARG A 38 6.06 2.84 8.60
CA ARG A 38 5.68 3.28 9.95
C ARG A 38 4.42 4.13 9.88
N TYR A 39 3.37 3.66 10.55
CA TYR A 39 2.18 4.45 10.76
C TYR A 39 2.42 5.50 11.87
N GLU A 40 2.05 6.75 11.60
CA GLU A 40 2.21 7.84 12.57
C GLU A 40 1.24 7.74 13.76
N ARG A 41 0.11 7.04 13.57
CA ARG A 41 -0.94 6.88 14.57
C ARG A 41 -1.22 5.41 14.84
N PRO A 42 -1.59 5.06 16.08
CA PRO A 42 -2.15 3.74 16.36
C PRO A 42 -3.52 3.61 15.68
N GLY A 43 -3.90 2.39 15.31
CA GLY A 43 -5.16 2.15 14.64
C GLY A 43 -5.23 0.82 13.91
N ARG A 44 -6.41 0.57 13.32
CA ARG A 44 -6.63 -0.53 12.39
C ARG A 44 -6.45 -0.03 10.97
N TYR A 45 -5.58 -0.68 10.23
CA TYR A 45 -5.30 -0.38 8.83
C TYR A 45 -5.61 -1.61 7.97
N THR A 46 -5.87 -1.38 6.69
CA THR A 46 -6.02 -2.47 5.71
C THR A 46 -4.94 -2.32 4.66
N VAL A 47 -4.05 -3.30 4.57
CA VAL A 47 -3.03 -3.38 3.53
C VAL A 47 -3.58 -4.17 2.36
N ALA A 48 -3.60 -3.59 1.17
CA ALA A 48 -3.98 -4.28 -0.06
C ALA A 48 -2.71 -4.72 -0.81
N VAL A 49 -2.58 -6.01 -1.09
CA VAL A 49 -1.51 -6.55 -1.93
C VAL A 49 -2.13 -6.99 -3.24
N LYS A 50 -1.68 -6.36 -4.34
CA LYS A 50 -2.12 -6.67 -5.70
C LYS A 50 -0.98 -7.29 -6.49
N VAL A 51 -1.22 -8.45 -7.10
CA VAL A 51 -0.27 -9.11 -7.99
C VAL A 51 -0.88 -9.17 -9.38
N ILE A 52 -0.13 -8.71 -10.37
CA ILE A 52 -0.54 -8.65 -11.78
C ILE A 52 0.45 -9.47 -12.59
N ASP A 53 -0.03 -10.40 -13.40
CA ASP A 53 0.80 -11.16 -14.34
C ASP A 53 1.08 -10.38 -15.63
N ILE A 54 1.91 -10.94 -16.51
CA ILE A 54 2.31 -10.29 -17.77
C ILE A 54 1.19 -10.17 -18.81
N PHE A 55 0.09 -10.92 -18.63
CA PHE A 55 -1.09 -10.86 -19.48
C PHE A 55 -2.15 -9.91 -18.92
N GLY A 56 -1.90 -9.31 -17.75
CA GLY A 56 -2.80 -8.38 -17.09
C GLY A 56 -3.80 -9.03 -16.15
N ASN A 57 -3.74 -10.36 -15.93
CA ASN A 57 -4.60 -10.98 -14.92
C ASN A 57 -4.11 -10.60 -13.53
N ASP A 58 -5.03 -10.20 -12.66
CA ASP A 58 -4.72 -9.76 -11.32
C ASP A 58 -5.41 -10.57 -10.22
N THR A 59 -4.76 -10.58 -9.07
CA THR A 59 -5.35 -11.02 -7.80
C THR A 59 -5.04 -9.99 -6.73
N MET A 60 -5.93 -9.83 -5.77
CA MET A 60 -5.78 -8.89 -4.67
C MET A 60 -6.16 -9.55 -3.35
N THR A 61 -5.32 -9.37 -2.33
CA THR A 61 -5.59 -9.79 -0.96
C THR A 61 -5.61 -8.57 -0.06
N LEU A 62 -6.63 -8.47 0.79
CA LEU A 62 -6.75 -7.46 1.84
C LEU A 62 -6.30 -8.05 3.17
N LEU A 63 -5.38 -7.37 3.83
CA LEU A 63 -4.75 -7.79 5.08
C LEU A 63 -5.05 -6.75 6.16
N PRO A 64 -5.94 -7.05 7.13
CA PRO A 64 -6.15 -6.17 8.26
C PRO A 64 -4.93 -6.24 9.19
N VAL A 65 -4.41 -5.07 9.58
CA VAL A 65 -3.31 -4.95 10.54
C VAL A 65 -3.70 -4.01 11.67
N SER A 66 -3.27 -4.34 12.89
CA SER A 66 -3.48 -3.50 14.07
C SER A 66 -2.14 -2.94 14.52
N ILE A 67 -2.03 -1.62 14.55
CA ILE A 67 -0.86 -0.90 15.06
C ILE A 67 -1.24 -0.33 16.43
N GLY A 68 -0.49 -0.74 17.46
CA GLY A 68 -0.68 -0.34 18.86
C GLY A 68 0.24 0.80 19.28
#